data_AF-A0A519VWV7-F1
#
_entry.id   AF-A0A519VWV7-F1
#
_cell.length_a   1.000
_cell.length_b   1.000
_cell.length_c   1.000
_cell.angle_alpha   90.00
_cell.angle_beta   90.00
_cell.angle_gamma   90.00
#
_symmetry.space_group_name_H-M   'P 1'
#
loop_
_entity.id
_entity.type
_entity.pdbx_description
1 polymer ?
#
loop_
_entity_poly.entity_id
_entity_poly.type
_entity_poly.pdbx_seq_one_letter_code
_entity_poly.pdbx_strand_id
1 'polypeptide(L)'
;GIHALMILRGSNIEFHKKAFKIAAIFGTVAACIQPLSGDISAKDVAQRQPAKLAAMEAHFHTEKGAPLIIGGIPDTLNKKVDYAIKIPGLLSFMATGDFNKEVTGLDKIPKKDQPPIAITHYAFQIMVGMGMLMVGLAILYFIALFSKKKWLDKRWLLKLFVIATPLGFIALEAGWTVTEVGRQPWIIHGVLRTADAVTPMPGIAYSFYLFTAVYISLAFFVSVLLYRQIKYLRS
;
A
#
# COMPACT_ATOMS: atom_id res chain seq x y z
N GLY A 1 -9.10 1.47 15.16
CA GLY A 1 -8.37 0.55 16.05
C GLY A 1 -8.51 0.78 17.53
N ILE A 2 -7.85 1.82 18.05
CA ILE A 2 -7.64 1.99 19.50
C ILE A 2 -8.96 2.06 20.28
N HIS A 3 -9.96 2.82 19.81
CA HIS A 3 -11.28 2.85 20.45
C HIS A 3 -11.98 1.49 20.45
N ALA A 4 -11.87 0.71 19.36
CA ALA A 4 -12.42 -0.64 19.31
C ALA A 4 -11.71 -1.58 20.31
N LEU A 5 -10.38 -1.44 20.47
CA LEU A 5 -9.60 -2.17 21.48
C LEU A 5 -10.05 -1.82 22.90
N MET A 6 -10.31 -0.54 23.18
CA MET A 6 -10.75 -0.11 24.51
C MET A 6 -12.17 -0.57 24.83
N ILE A 7 -13.10 -0.57 23.86
CA ILE A 7 -14.44 -1.17 24.01
C ILE A 7 -14.32 -2.67 24.32
N LEU A 8 -13.45 -3.40 23.62
CA LEU A 8 -13.22 -4.83 23.87
C LEU A 8 -12.62 -5.10 25.25
N ARG A 9 -11.86 -4.14 25.80
CA ARG A 9 -11.27 -4.20 27.14
C ARG A 9 -12.18 -3.67 28.26
N GLY A 10 -13.38 -3.19 27.95
CA GLY A 10 -14.37 -2.73 28.93
C GLY A 10 -14.06 -1.36 29.56
N SER A 11 -13.12 -0.59 29.02
CA SER A 11 -12.76 0.74 29.53
C SER A 11 -13.69 1.79 28.92
N ASN A 12 -14.27 2.70 29.72
CA ASN A 12 -15.04 3.89 29.26
C ASN A 12 -15.88 3.65 27.99
N ILE A 13 -16.76 2.64 28.04
CA ILE A 13 -17.42 2.06 26.87
C ILE A 13 -18.23 3.11 26.10
N GLU A 14 -18.99 3.96 26.78
CA GLU A 14 -19.84 4.97 26.11
C GLU A 14 -19.01 5.99 25.32
N PHE A 15 -17.93 6.51 25.91
CA PHE A 15 -17.03 7.45 25.27
C PHE A 15 -16.40 6.81 24.02
N HIS A 16 -15.82 5.61 24.17
CA HIS A 16 -15.14 4.96 23.06
C HIS A 16 -16.10 4.47 21.97
N LYS A 17 -17.36 4.13 22.28
CA LYS A 17 -18.37 3.83 21.26
C LYS A 17 -18.70 5.05 20.40
N LYS A 18 -18.90 6.22 21.02
CA LYS A 18 -19.15 7.48 20.29
C LYS A 18 -17.95 7.87 19.43
N ALA A 19 -16.75 7.84 20.00
CA ALA A 19 -15.50 8.14 19.29
C ALA A 19 -15.23 7.14 18.15
N PHE A 20 -15.44 5.85 18.39
CA PHE A 20 -15.30 4.81 17.37
C PHE A 20 -16.25 5.04 16.20
N LYS A 21 -17.53 5.39 16.45
CA LYS A 21 -18.50 5.65 15.38
C LYS A 21 -18.06 6.79 14.47
N ILE A 22 -17.59 7.90 15.04
CA ILE A 22 -17.09 9.04 14.27
C ILE A 22 -15.88 8.61 13.43
N ALA A 23 -14.86 8.04 14.06
CA ALA A 23 -13.64 7.62 13.39
C ALA A 23 -13.89 6.56 12.30
N ALA A 24 -14.80 5.62 12.56
CA ALA A 24 -15.16 4.59 11.60
C ALA A 24 -15.85 5.20 10.38
N ILE A 25 -16.84 6.08 10.54
CA ILE A 25 -17.51 6.73 9.39
C ILE A 25 -16.51 7.45 8.48
N PHE A 26 -15.64 8.30 9.05
CA PHE A 26 -14.63 8.99 8.27
C PHE A 26 -13.65 8.02 7.60
N GLY A 27 -13.15 7.03 8.35
CA GLY A 27 -12.24 6.02 7.82
C GLY A 27 -12.85 5.18 6.70
N THR A 28 -14.12 4.82 6.80
CA THR A 28 -14.81 4.02 5.78
C THR A 28 -15.12 4.82 4.53
N VAL A 29 -15.47 6.10 4.66
CA VAL A 29 -15.63 6.99 3.49
C VAL A 29 -14.30 7.16 2.78
N ALA A 30 -13.23 7.46 3.52
CA ALA A 30 -11.89 7.60 2.96
C ALA A 30 -11.43 6.32 2.25
N ALA A 31 -11.62 5.16 2.89
CA ALA A 31 -11.28 3.86 2.30
C ALA A 31 -12.01 3.58 0.98
N CYS A 32 -13.28 3.99 0.84
CA CYS A 32 -14.01 3.82 -0.43
C CYS A 32 -13.54 4.77 -1.54
N ILE A 33 -13.08 5.98 -1.19
CA ILE A 33 -12.61 6.98 -2.16
C ILE A 33 -11.18 6.64 -2.64
N GLN A 34 -10.35 6.07 -1.77
CA GLN A 34 -8.94 5.83 -2.05
C GLN A 34 -8.65 4.96 -3.29
N PRO A 35 -9.39 3.87 -3.58
CA PRO A 35 -9.22 3.11 -4.83
C PRO A 35 -9.45 3.94 -6.10
N LEU A 36 -10.38 4.91 -6.07
CA LEU A 36 -10.64 5.79 -7.23
C LEU A 36 -9.43 6.69 -7.49
N SER A 37 -8.86 7.26 -6.42
CA SER A 37 -7.62 8.04 -6.52
C SER A 37 -6.44 7.19 -6.98
N GLY A 38 -6.38 5.92 -6.54
CA GLY A 38 -5.38 4.95 -6.99
C GLY A 38 -5.49 4.62 -8.48
N ASP A 39 -6.69 4.36 -8.99
CA ASP A 39 -6.95 4.08 -10.40
C ASP A 39 -6.53 5.26 -11.30
N ILE A 40 -6.88 6.49 -10.92
CA ILE A 40 -6.45 7.70 -11.62
C ILE A 40 -4.92 7.81 -11.65
N SER A 41 -4.27 7.55 -10.52
CA SER A 41 -2.81 7.61 -10.41
C SER A 41 -2.13 6.51 -11.25
N ALA A 42 -2.69 5.30 -11.27
CA ALA A 42 -2.19 4.20 -12.07
C ALA A 42 -2.26 4.49 -13.57
N LYS A 43 -3.35 5.13 -14.03
CA LYS A 43 -3.51 5.59 -15.43
C LYS A 43 -2.50 6.67 -15.81
N ASP A 44 -2.21 7.62 -14.91
CA ASP A 44 -1.18 8.64 -15.16
C ASP A 44 0.22 7.99 -15.25
N VAL A 45 0.53 7.03 -14.37
CA VAL A 45 1.77 6.26 -14.42
C VAL A 45 1.85 5.42 -15.71
N ALA A 46 0.75 4.83 -16.17
CA ALA A 46 0.71 4.07 -17.42
C ALA A 46 1.14 4.90 -18.62
N GLN A 47 0.74 6.18 -18.65
CA GLN A 47 1.06 7.10 -19.75
C GLN A 47 2.47 7.68 -19.63
N ARG A 48 2.89 8.08 -18.42
CA ARG A 48 4.14 8.82 -18.21
C ARG A 48 5.34 7.94 -17.88
N GLN A 49 5.11 6.82 -17.21
CA GLN A 49 6.15 5.93 -16.66
C GLN A 49 5.78 4.44 -16.88
N PRO A 50 5.71 3.98 -18.14
CA PRO A 50 5.32 2.61 -18.45
C PRO A 50 6.26 1.56 -17.82
N ALA A 51 7.54 1.88 -17.63
CA ALA A 51 8.51 1.02 -16.93
C ALA A 51 8.08 0.68 -15.50
N LYS A 52 7.50 1.67 -14.81
CA LYS A 52 7.05 1.52 -13.43
C LYS A 52 5.81 0.64 -13.36
N LEU A 53 4.82 0.89 -14.22
CA LEU A 53 3.61 0.07 -14.29
C LEU A 53 3.95 -1.38 -14.65
N ALA A 54 4.80 -1.58 -15.66
CA ALA A 54 5.22 -2.92 -16.07
C ALA A 54 5.96 -3.66 -14.94
N ALA A 55 6.71 -2.95 -14.10
CA ALA A 55 7.36 -3.54 -12.93
C ALA A 55 6.41 -3.79 -11.73
N MET A 56 5.36 -2.97 -11.55
CA MET A 56 4.30 -3.22 -10.55
C MET A 56 3.55 -4.51 -10.84
N GLU A 57 3.24 -4.75 -12.12
CA GLU A 57 2.47 -5.92 -12.56
C GLU A 57 3.35 -7.09 -12.98
N ALA A 58 4.68 -6.98 -12.89
CA ALA A 58 5.64 -7.95 -13.42
C ALA A 58 5.31 -8.34 -14.89
N HIS A 59 4.94 -7.35 -15.69
CA HIS A 59 4.52 -7.50 -17.07
C HIS A 59 5.75 -7.52 -18.00
N PHE A 60 6.20 -8.73 -18.33
CA PHE A 60 7.43 -8.92 -19.11
C PHE A 60 7.26 -8.71 -20.62
N HIS A 61 6.10 -9.07 -21.17
CA HIS A 61 5.85 -9.09 -22.61
C HIS A 61 4.77 -8.09 -22.97
N THR A 62 5.03 -7.24 -23.95
CA THR A 62 4.04 -6.30 -24.44
C THR A 62 2.91 -7.05 -25.15
N GLU A 63 1.69 -6.98 -24.64
CA GLU A 63 0.53 -7.65 -25.24
C GLU A 63 -0.75 -6.80 -25.17
N LYS A 64 -1.71 -7.14 -26.04
CA LYS A 64 -3.06 -6.58 -26.03
C LYS A 64 -3.91 -7.41 -25.07
N GLY A 65 -4.73 -6.75 -24.26
CA GLY A 65 -5.53 -7.43 -23.25
C GLY A 65 -4.71 -8.04 -22.14
N ALA A 66 -3.68 -7.32 -21.70
CA ALA A 66 -2.77 -7.74 -20.65
C ALA A 66 -3.57 -8.19 -19.40
N PRO A 67 -3.25 -9.36 -18.83
CA PRO A 67 -3.90 -9.85 -17.63
C PRO A 67 -3.40 -9.09 -16.40
N LEU A 68 -4.30 -8.81 -15.46
CA LEU A 68 -3.91 -8.35 -14.13
C LEU A 68 -3.34 -9.55 -13.36
N ILE A 69 -2.18 -9.36 -12.75
CA ILE A 69 -1.50 -10.41 -11.99
C ILE A 69 -1.79 -10.18 -10.50
N ILE A 70 -2.45 -11.14 -9.85
CA ILE A 70 -2.67 -11.13 -8.41
C ILE A 70 -1.75 -12.16 -7.76
N GLY A 71 -0.87 -11.66 -6.89
CA GLY A 71 0.19 -12.44 -6.28
C GLY A 71 1.21 -12.99 -7.29
N GLY A 72 1.84 -14.09 -6.94
CA GLY A 72 2.88 -14.73 -7.75
C GLY A 72 4.30 -14.24 -7.44
N ILE A 73 5.27 -15.01 -7.91
CA ILE A 73 6.69 -14.78 -7.72
C ILE A 73 7.28 -14.44 -9.10
N PRO A 74 7.72 -13.19 -9.31
CA PRO A 74 8.31 -12.80 -10.57
C PRO A 74 9.73 -13.36 -10.69
N ASP A 75 9.95 -14.23 -11.67
CA ASP A 75 11.26 -14.67 -12.10
C ASP A 75 11.77 -13.75 -13.23
N THR A 76 12.69 -12.86 -12.86
CA THR A 76 13.30 -11.91 -13.79
C THR A 76 14.26 -12.56 -14.79
N LEU A 77 14.79 -13.76 -14.50
CA LEU A 77 15.69 -14.49 -15.40
C LEU A 77 14.89 -15.14 -16.52
N ASN A 78 13.82 -15.85 -16.14
CA ASN A 78 12.97 -16.57 -17.08
C ASN A 78 11.84 -15.70 -17.67
N LYS A 79 11.72 -14.44 -17.23
CA LYS A 79 10.67 -13.48 -17.64
C LYS A 79 9.25 -14.04 -17.46
N LYS A 80 9.04 -14.72 -16.34
CA LYS A 80 7.76 -15.37 -16.00
C LYS A 80 7.35 -15.02 -14.59
N VAL A 81 6.06 -15.16 -14.31
CA VAL A 81 5.52 -15.04 -12.95
C VAL A 81 4.91 -16.38 -12.60
N ASP A 82 5.51 -17.06 -11.63
CA ASP A 82 5.05 -18.35 -11.13
C ASP A 82 4.01 -18.15 -10.01
N TYR A 83 3.09 -19.11 -9.85
CA TYR A 83 2.03 -19.09 -8.83
C TYR A 83 1.09 -17.88 -8.84
N ALA A 84 1.02 -17.14 -9.94
CA ALA A 84 0.13 -15.99 -10.09
C ALA A 84 -1.29 -16.39 -10.51
N ILE A 85 -2.28 -15.67 -9.96
CA ILE A 85 -3.65 -15.68 -10.49
C ILE A 85 -3.77 -14.56 -11.53
N LYS A 86 -4.08 -14.93 -12.77
CA LYS A 86 -4.17 -13.98 -13.90
C LYS A 86 -5.63 -13.72 -14.25
N ILE A 87 -6.04 -12.46 -14.23
CA ILE A 87 -7.38 -12.04 -14.68
C ILE A 87 -7.23 -11.36 -16.06
N PRO A 88 -7.66 -12.00 -17.16
CA PRO A 88 -7.43 -11.50 -18.51
C PRO A 88 -8.11 -10.14 -18.76
N GLY A 89 -7.42 -9.24 -19.47
CA GLY A 89 -7.92 -7.93 -19.91
C GLY A 89 -8.07 -6.85 -18.82
N LEU A 90 -8.02 -7.22 -17.54
CA LEU A 90 -8.27 -6.28 -16.43
C LEU A 90 -7.15 -5.23 -16.31
N LEU A 91 -5.90 -5.58 -16.60
CA LEU A 91 -4.78 -4.64 -16.57
C LEU A 91 -4.89 -3.63 -17.71
N SER A 92 -5.23 -4.07 -18.94
CA SER A 92 -5.48 -3.16 -20.06
C SER A 92 -6.61 -2.16 -19.76
N PHE A 93 -7.69 -2.60 -19.13
CA PHE A 93 -8.77 -1.73 -18.68
C PHE A 93 -8.33 -0.75 -17.59
N MET A 94 -7.59 -1.19 -16.57
CA MET A 94 -7.11 -0.32 -15.51
C MET A 94 -6.08 0.69 -16.01
N ALA A 95 -5.18 0.28 -16.91
CA ALA A 95 -4.13 1.15 -17.43
C ALA A 95 -4.63 2.18 -18.45
N THR A 96 -5.62 1.81 -19.27
CA THR A 96 -6.01 2.62 -20.43
C THR A 96 -7.51 2.87 -20.61
N GLY A 97 -8.37 2.20 -19.83
CA GLY A 97 -9.82 2.24 -19.95
C GLY A 97 -10.41 1.30 -21.00
N ASP A 98 -9.57 0.56 -21.74
CA ASP A 98 -10.00 -0.34 -22.81
C ASP A 98 -9.36 -1.72 -22.63
N PHE A 99 -10.18 -2.78 -22.69
CA PHE A 99 -9.75 -4.16 -22.50
C PHE A 99 -8.82 -4.67 -23.61
N ASN A 100 -8.81 -4.05 -24.80
CA ASN A 100 -8.03 -4.53 -25.94
C ASN A 100 -6.78 -3.71 -26.26
N LYS A 101 -6.52 -2.65 -25.48
CA LYS A 101 -5.38 -1.77 -25.74
C LYS A 101 -4.08 -2.40 -25.26
N GLU A 102 -3.04 -2.21 -26.06
CA GLU A 102 -1.69 -2.72 -25.83
C GLU A 102 -1.06 -2.04 -24.61
N VAL A 103 -0.52 -2.83 -23.70
CA VAL A 103 0.23 -2.33 -22.54
C VAL A 103 1.71 -2.63 -22.75
N THR A 104 2.55 -1.61 -22.63
CA THR A 104 3.99 -1.75 -22.80
C THR A 104 4.58 -2.62 -21.69
N GLY A 105 5.17 -3.74 -22.07
CA GLY A 105 5.91 -4.64 -21.19
C GLY A 105 7.38 -4.26 -21.03
N LEU A 106 8.06 -4.95 -20.12
CA LEU A 106 9.49 -4.77 -19.85
C LEU A 106 10.38 -5.19 -21.03
N ASP A 107 9.87 -5.96 -21.99
CA ASP A 107 10.57 -6.36 -23.21
C ASP A 107 10.96 -5.18 -24.11
N LYS A 108 10.13 -4.13 -24.17
CA LYS A 108 10.41 -2.90 -24.93
C LYS A 108 11.31 -1.92 -24.17
N ILE A 109 11.66 -2.21 -22.92
CA ILE A 109 12.36 -1.29 -22.02
C ILE A 109 13.80 -1.78 -21.83
N PRO A 110 14.83 -0.95 -22.09
CA PRO A 110 16.22 -1.35 -21.86
C PRO A 110 16.44 -1.78 -20.41
N LYS A 111 17.12 -2.91 -20.18
CA LYS A 111 17.39 -3.43 -18.83
C LYS A 111 18.00 -2.40 -17.88
N LYS A 112 18.83 -1.51 -18.40
CA LYS A 112 19.49 -0.42 -17.66
C LYS A 112 18.54 0.65 -17.13
N ASP A 113 17.29 0.68 -17.61
CA ASP A 113 16.25 1.66 -17.28
C ASP A 113 15.08 0.99 -16.55
N GLN A 114 15.16 -0.33 -16.31
CA GLN A 114 14.14 -1.08 -15.58
C GLN A 114 14.33 -0.91 -14.06
N PRO A 115 13.25 -0.64 -13.30
CA PRO A 115 13.30 -0.65 -11.84
C PRO A 115 13.45 -2.09 -11.31
N PRO A 116 13.76 -2.26 -10.00
CA PRO A 116 13.76 -3.56 -9.34
C PRO A 116 12.38 -4.24 -9.33
N ILE A 117 12.11 -5.11 -10.31
CA ILE A 117 10.80 -5.71 -10.60
C ILE A 117 10.21 -6.46 -9.41
N ALA A 118 10.99 -7.31 -8.74
CA ALA A 118 10.48 -8.14 -7.66
C ALA A 118 9.98 -7.31 -6.47
N ILE A 119 10.78 -6.32 -6.06
CA ILE A 119 10.45 -5.45 -4.92
C ILE A 119 9.22 -4.60 -5.25
N THR A 120 9.16 -4.02 -6.46
CA THR A 120 8.02 -3.20 -6.88
C THR A 120 6.73 -4.01 -6.99
N HIS A 121 6.82 -5.24 -7.51
CA HIS A 121 5.67 -6.12 -7.63
C HIS A 121 5.11 -6.50 -6.26
N TYR A 122 5.95 -7.00 -5.34
CA TYR A 122 5.49 -7.38 -4.00
C TYR A 122 4.92 -6.20 -3.22
N ALA A 123 5.57 -5.04 -3.28
CA ALA A 123 5.07 -3.84 -2.63
C ALA A 123 3.71 -3.41 -3.20
N PHE A 124 3.52 -3.52 -4.52
CA PHE A 124 2.24 -3.22 -5.17
C PHE A 124 1.13 -4.19 -4.73
N GLN A 125 1.42 -5.50 -4.72
CA GLN A 125 0.47 -6.52 -4.26
C GLN A 125 0.08 -6.33 -2.80
N ILE A 126 1.03 -6.00 -1.92
CA ILE A 126 0.74 -5.71 -0.50
C ILE A 126 -0.11 -4.45 -0.39
N MET A 127 0.24 -3.37 -1.09
CA MET A 127 -0.51 -2.11 -1.06
C MET A 127 -1.96 -2.31 -1.51
N VAL A 128 -2.17 -2.91 -2.67
CA VAL A 128 -3.51 -3.15 -3.23
C VAL A 128 -4.28 -4.15 -2.38
N GLY A 129 -3.65 -5.24 -1.96
CA GLY A 129 -4.28 -6.26 -1.11
C GLY A 129 -4.77 -5.68 0.21
N MET A 130 -3.94 -4.90 0.91
CA MET A 130 -4.34 -4.26 2.16
C MET A 130 -5.38 -3.16 1.94
N GLY A 131 -5.28 -2.39 0.86
CA GLY A 131 -6.29 -1.41 0.47
C GLY A 131 -7.66 -2.05 0.22
N MET A 132 -7.71 -3.14 -0.54
CA MET A 132 -8.94 -3.88 -0.83
C MET A 132 -9.54 -4.53 0.42
N LEU A 133 -8.70 -5.04 1.33
CA LEU A 133 -9.17 -5.52 2.63
C LEU A 133 -9.82 -4.39 3.45
N MET A 134 -9.23 -3.19 3.45
CA MET A 134 -9.80 -2.02 4.13
C MET A 134 -11.11 -1.54 3.50
N VAL A 135 -11.23 -1.58 2.16
CA VAL A 135 -12.49 -1.33 1.44
C VAL A 135 -13.55 -2.36 1.85
N GLY A 136 -13.18 -3.65 1.91
CA GLY A 136 -14.08 -4.71 2.37
C GLY A 136 -14.60 -4.46 3.78
N LEU A 137 -13.72 -4.03 4.70
CA LEU A 137 -14.11 -3.63 6.05
C LEU A 137 -15.03 -2.40 6.06
N ALA A 138 -14.79 -1.44 5.17
CA ALA A 138 -15.62 -0.25 5.03
C ALA A 138 -17.04 -0.59 4.56
N ILE A 139 -17.16 -1.42 3.52
CA ILE A 139 -18.44 -1.90 3.01
C ILE A 139 -19.18 -2.67 4.10
N LEU A 140 -18.48 -3.58 4.79
CA LEU A 140 -19.06 -4.37 5.88
C LEU A 140 -19.57 -3.49 7.02
N TYR A 141 -18.85 -2.42 7.36
CA TYR A 141 -19.29 -1.44 8.36
C TYR A 141 -20.51 -0.64 7.88
N PHE A 142 -20.57 -0.23 6.62
CA PHE A 142 -21.76 0.41 6.05
C PHE A 142 -22.98 -0.50 6.09
N ILE A 143 -22.84 -1.78 5.70
CA ILE A 143 -23.91 -2.78 5.79
C ILE A 143 -24.38 -2.94 7.25
N ALA A 144 -23.46 -2.97 8.21
CA ALA A 144 -23.80 -3.01 9.63
C ALA A 144 -24.57 -1.75 10.07
N LEU A 145 -24.27 -0.58 9.51
CA LEU A 145 -24.90 0.68 9.85
C LEU A 145 -26.34 0.79 9.29
N PHE A 146 -26.58 0.34 8.06
CA PHE A 146 -27.87 0.45 7.38
C PHE A 146 -28.80 -0.74 7.65
N SER A 147 -28.29 -1.97 7.58
CA SER A 147 -29.13 -3.17 7.55
C SER A 147 -29.04 -4.04 8.81
N LYS A 148 -27.94 -3.97 9.57
CA LYS A 148 -27.68 -4.86 10.71
C LYS A 148 -27.07 -4.13 11.91
N LYS A 149 -27.76 -3.13 12.46
CA LYS A 149 -27.30 -2.31 13.60
C LYS A 149 -26.79 -3.13 14.80
N LYS A 150 -27.33 -4.33 15.02
CA LYS A 150 -26.89 -5.30 16.06
C LYS A 150 -25.44 -5.78 15.89
N TRP A 151 -24.84 -5.64 14.71
CA TRP A 151 -23.46 -6.05 14.44
C TRP A 151 -22.43 -5.04 14.94
N LEU A 152 -22.82 -3.77 15.09
CA LEU A 152 -21.93 -2.70 15.55
C LEU A 152 -21.37 -2.94 16.96
N ASP A 153 -22.13 -3.63 17.80
CA ASP A 153 -21.72 -3.99 19.17
C ASP A 153 -21.04 -5.37 19.26
N LYS A 154 -20.91 -6.12 18.15
CA LYS A 154 -20.34 -7.47 18.20
C LYS A 154 -18.81 -7.41 18.27
N ARG A 155 -18.25 -8.27 19.14
CA ARG A 155 -16.79 -8.35 19.37
C ARG A 155 -16.00 -8.68 18.10
N TRP A 156 -16.56 -9.45 17.16
CA TRP A 156 -15.86 -9.82 15.92
C TRP A 156 -15.59 -8.59 15.04
N LEU A 157 -16.58 -7.70 14.89
CA LEU A 157 -16.44 -6.47 14.10
C LEU A 157 -15.38 -5.56 14.72
N LEU A 158 -15.44 -5.37 16.05
CA LEU A 158 -14.46 -4.58 16.78
C LEU A 158 -13.04 -5.15 16.62
N LYS A 159 -12.86 -6.48 16.66
CA LYS A 159 -11.57 -7.13 16.42
C LYS A 159 -11.03 -6.84 15.02
N LEU A 160 -11.88 -6.85 13.99
CA LEU A 160 -11.46 -6.51 12.62
C LEU A 160 -10.92 -5.08 12.54
N PHE A 161 -11.58 -4.11 13.18
CA PHE A 161 -11.09 -2.72 13.23
C PHE A 161 -9.82 -2.53 14.06
N VAL A 162 -9.53 -3.44 15.00
CA VAL A 162 -8.23 -3.47 15.69
C VAL A 162 -7.15 -3.95 14.74
N ILE A 163 -7.37 -5.08 14.04
CA ILE A 163 -6.43 -5.63 13.06
C ILE A 163 -6.17 -4.66 11.91
N ALA A 164 -7.17 -3.90 11.47
CA ALA A 164 -7.02 -2.88 10.42
C ALA A 164 -6.05 -1.74 10.77
N THR A 165 -5.71 -1.56 12.06
CA THR A 165 -4.86 -0.45 12.51
C THR A 165 -3.43 -0.55 11.96
N PRO A 166 -2.70 -1.67 12.14
CA PRO A 166 -1.39 -1.84 11.52
C PRO A 166 -1.47 -1.96 9.99
N LEU A 167 -2.58 -2.47 9.43
CA LEU A 167 -2.71 -2.65 7.98
C LEU A 167 -2.57 -1.33 7.20
N GLY A 168 -3.14 -0.24 7.72
CA GLY A 168 -3.03 1.08 7.08
C GLY A 168 -1.59 1.58 6.98
N PHE A 169 -0.78 1.36 8.03
CA PHE A 169 0.64 1.72 8.00
C PHE A 169 1.43 0.86 7.02
N ILE A 170 1.18 -0.46 7.00
CA ILE A 170 1.84 -1.38 6.06
C ILE A 170 1.50 -1.01 4.61
N ALA A 171 0.23 -0.69 4.32
CA ALA A 171 -0.20 -0.26 2.99
C ALA A 171 0.47 1.05 2.56
N LEU A 172 0.65 1.98 3.50
CA LEU A 172 1.32 3.26 3.25
C LEU A 172 2.81 3.07 2.93
N GLU A 173 3.53 2.29 3.73
CA GLU A 173 4.95 1.98 3.49
C GLU A 173 5.15 1.20 2.18
N ALA A 174 4.26 0.25 1.90
CA ALA A 174 4.25 -0.47 0.64
C ALA A 174 4.01 0.47 -0.55
N GLY A 175 3.07 1.43 -0.43
CA GLY A 175 2.82 2.43 -1.46
C GLY A 175 4.02 3.34 -1.73
N TRP A 176 4.71 3.81 -0.67
CA TRP A 176 5.96 4.55 -0.82
C TRP A 176 7.06 3.72 -1.47
N THR A 177 7.15 2.45 -1.11
CA THR A 177 8.11 1.53 -1.74
C THR A 177 7.83 1.39 -3.23
N VAL A 178 6.56 1.26 -3.63
CA VAL A 178 6.15 1.22 -5.04
C VAL A 178 6.54 2.50 -5.78
N THR A 179 6.30 3.67 -5.17
CA THR A 179 6.56 4.95 -5.84
C THR A 179 8.06 5.27 -5.92
N GLU A 180 8.84 4.98 -4.88
CA GLU A 180 10.26 5.31 -4.82
C GLU A 180 11.13 4.25 -5.48
N VAL A 181 10.93 2.96 -5.17
CA VAL A 181 11.70 1.87 -5.80
C VAL A 181 11.34 1.75 -7.27
N GLY A 182 10.06 1.93 -7.62
CA GLY A 182 9.62 1.94 -9.01
C GLY A 182 10.12 3.13 -9.83
N ARG A 183 10.68 4.17 -9.19
CA ARG A 183 11.32 5.30 -9.88
C ARG A 183 12.77 4.99 -10.26
N GLN A 184 13.42 4.05 -9.58
CA GLN A 184 14.79 3.64 -9.90
C GLN A 184 14.87 3.18 -11.36
N PRO A 185 15.95 3.48 -12.10
CA PRO A 185 17.20 4.10 -11.66
C PRO A 185 17.23 5.65 -11.76
N TRP A 186 16.06 6.29 -11.88
CA TRP A 186 15.97 7.73 -12.13
C TRP A 186 15.72 8.53 -10.85
N ILE A 187 16.37 9.70 -10.73
CA ILE A 187 15.94 10.76 -9.82
C ILE A 187 14.97 11.66 -10.57
N ILE A 188 15.41 12.17 -11.71
CA ILE A 188 14.61 12.91 -12.68
C ILE A 188 14.49 12.02 -13.91
N HIS A 189 13.27 11.60 -14.21
CA HIS A 189 12.99 10.64 -15.27
C HIS A 189 13.52 11.14 -16.62
N GLY A 190 14.39 10.36 -17.25
CA GLY A 190 15.01 10.68 -18.55
C GLY A 190 16.12 11.74 -18.51
N VAL A 191 16.46 12.28 -17.33
CA VAL A 191 17.45 13.37 -17.19
C VAL A 191 18.61 12.98 -16.29
N LEU A 192 18.35 12.53 -15.05
CA LEU A 192 19.38 12.28 -14.04
C LEU A 192 19.20 10.91 -13.39
N ARG A 193 20.26 10.09 -13.41
CA ARG A 193 20.30 8.78 -12.76
C ARG A 193 20.68 8.91 -11.29
N THR A 194 20.28 7.93 -10.49
CA THR A 194 20.60 7.88 -9.06
C THR A 194 22.09 7.69 -8.79
N ALA A 195 22.79 6.93 -9.64
CA ALA A 195 24.23 6.73 -9.53
C ALA A 195 25.03 8.04 -9.70
N ASP A 196 24.57 8.93 -10.59
CA ASP A 196 25.28 10.18 -10.93
C ASP A 196 25.02 11.30 -9.90
N ALA A 197 24.04 11.13 -9.02
CA ALA A 197 23.64 12.12 -8.04
C ALA A 197 24.27 11.92 -6.65
N VAL A 198 24.93 10.79 -6.42
CA VAL A 198 25.60 10.51 -5.14
C VAL A 198 26.93 11.26 -5.10
N THR A 199 27.17 11.99 -4.01
CA THR A 199 28.45 12.67 -3.79
C THR A 199 29.51 11.67 -3.30
N PRO A 200 30.79 11.81 -3.70
CA PRO A 200 31.86 10.89 -3.31
C PRO A 200 32.36 11.11 -1.86
N MET A 201 31.51 11.64 -0.98
CA MET A 201 31.91 12.04 0.38
C MET A 201 32.21 10.80 1.24
N PRO A 202 33.46 10.64 1.72
CA PRO A 202 33.80 9.51 2.57
C PRO A 202 33.14 9.67 3.94
N GLY A 203 32.65 8.57 4.50
CA GLY A 203 32.09 8.54 5.86
C GLY A 203 30.59 8.81 5.98
N ILE A 204 29.84 8.88 4.88
CA ILE A 204 28.36 9.03 4.90
C ILE A 204 27.66 7.95 5.74
N ALA A 205 28.26 6.75 5.83
CA ALA A 205 27.76 5.66 6.66
C ALA A 205 27.68 6.03 8.16
N TYR A 206 28.61 6.84 8.68
CA TYR A 206 28.57 7.26 10.08
C TYR A 206 27.38 8.16 10.37
N SER A 207 27.13 9.15 9.50
CA SER A 207 25.94 10.00 9.60
C SER A 207 24.67 9.18 9.45
N PHE A 208 24.64 8.21 8.53
CA PHE A 208 23.52 7.29 8.37
C PHE A 208 23.22 6.53 9.67
N TYR A 209 24.20 5.84 10.25
CA TYR A 209 24.01 5.09 11.50
C TYR A 209 23.63 5.99 12.68
N LEU A 210 24.19 7.20 12.76
CA LEU A 210 23.83 8.19 13.77
C LEU A 210 22.34 8.57 13.66
N PHE A 211 21.87 8.96 12.48
CA PHE A 211 20.47 9.31 12.27
C PHE A 211 19.54 8.12 12.50
N THR A 212 19.92 6.92 12.05
CA THR A 212 19.17 5.70 12.33
C THR A 212 19.03 5.46 13.83
N ALA A 213 20.12 5.58 14.60
CA ALA A 213 20.10 5.41 16.05
C ALA A 213 19.19 6.45 16.74
N VAL A 214 19.27 7.72 16.30
CA VAL A 214 18.41 8.80 16.82
C VAL A 214 16.93 8.50 16.52
N TYR A 215 16.59 8.07 15.31
CA TYR A 215 15.19 7.78 14.96
C TYR A 215 14.65 6.54 15.67
N ILE A 216 15.45 5.49 15.87
CA ILE A 216 15.06 4.32 16.66
C ILE A 216 14.80 4.72 18.12
N SER A 217 15.68 5.53 18.70
CA SER A 217 15.53 6.06 20.06
C SER A 217 14.26 6.90 20.21
N LEU A 218 14.02 7.82 19.28
CA LEU A 218 12.82 8.65 19.25
C LEU A 218 11.55 7.79 19.14
N ALA A 219 11.53 6.83 18.22
CA ALA A 219 10.40 5.92 18.03
C ALA A 219 10.11 5.10 19.30
N PHE A 220 11.15 4.65 20.00
CA PHE A 220 11.03 3.95 21.28
C PHE A 220 10.41 4.84 22.36
N PHE A 221 10.98 6.03 22.60
CA PHE A 221 10.47 6.95 23.63
C PHE A 221 9.03 7.38 23.37
N VAL A 222 8.68 7.74 22.13
CA VAL A 222 7.31 8.12 21.77
C VAL A 222 6.35 6.95 21.99
N SER A 223 6.73 5.74 21.59
CA SER A 223 5.90 4.54 21.80
C SER A 223 5.66 4.25 23.28
N VAL A 224 6.70 4.38 24.12
CA VAL A 224 6.60 4.22 25.59
C VAL A 224 5.70 5.30 26.20
N LEU A 225 5.86 6.57 25.80
CA LEU A 225 5.05 7.68 26.29
C LEU A 225 3.57 7.51 25.91
N LEU A 226 3.27 7.16 24.65
CA LEU A 226 1.92 6.90 24.18
C LEU A 226 1.30 5.70 24.92
N TYR A 227 2.05 4.62 25.11
CA TYR A 227 1.58 3.47 25.87
C TYR A 227 1.26 3.85 27.32
N ARG A 228 2.15 4.61 27.97
CA ARG A 228 1.95 5.10 29.34
C ARG A 228 0.71 5.98 29.46
N GLN A 229 0.50 6.89 28.50
CA GLN A 229 -0.66 7.77 28.49
C GLN A 229 -1.98 6.99 28.28
N ILE A 230 -1.99 6.00 27.39
CA ILE A 230 -3.13 5.10 27.19
C ILE A 230 -3.42 4.29 28.47
N LYS A 231 -2.38 3.84 29.18
CA LYS A 231 -2.55 3.13 30.46
C LYS A 231 -3.09 4.04 31.55
N TYR A 232 -2.65 5.30 31.60
CA TYR A 232 -3.15 6.30 32.56
C TYR A 232 -4.62 6.61 32.34
N LEU A 233 -5.05 6.84 31.09
CA LEU A 233 -6.46 7.09 30.73
C LEU A 233 -7.39 5.88 30.97
N ARG A 234 -6.83 4.71 31.27
CA ARG A 234 -7.56 3.48 31.61
C ARG A 234 -7.79 3.35 33.13
N SER A 235 -6.93 3.96 33.95
CA SER A 235 -7.08 3.97 35.42
C SER A 235 -8.08 5.02 35.85
#